data_AF-A0A8J8GII0-F1
#
_entry.id   AF-A0A8J8GII0-F1
#
_cell.length_a   1.000
_cell.length_b   1.000
_cell.length_c   1.000
_cell.angle_alpha   90.00
_cell.angle_beta   90.00
_cell.angle_gamma   90.00
#
_symmetry.space_group_name_H-M   'P 1'
#
loop_
_entity.id
_entity.type
_entity.pdbx_description
1 polymer ?
#
loop_
_entity_poly.entity_id
_entity_poly.type
_entity_poly.pdbx_seq_one_letter_code
_entity_poly.pdbx_strand_id
1 'polypeptide(L)'
;MTRRLRTLVHGLRIGRTEVRRDWRAFKRDRIRLALLAGAGLFGTLYLGLMTLVVQSRTAELAARSDPSLPPIVGLLVTLLWLSSTALFGQRAAIRTVDIDNPALLLTSVRPSAVTIGVLVAEELRALAFAALPVGILGVGFVTGADTAVPIATIPVATVLFLTSSVCCGYAVGTVVAVLSRRVRWKTAHVAGGLGLLGAVVAAGVMTKLSTTLEFAARLPTSWYADLFVVGTPIAASPYRVVGAVLGTLVVALAGGSVTERFAIQLWTDGEGTDGDVRRAPATSDRPRPFTHLRGRIDRPTRYVAWRSVQRAKRDLTRVSHLGVPLLVGVWLVVDLARTTGGRSLLPVAVGLLGSWFVGGCLTLNPLGDDGAALPATVASPVDGHQFVGGTALVSAIVGVPVLVATVGAVSAATYALPIAVGLALWAGVHGSAAIGIALALGMRFPRFGAIRVSRRRNVVPPSLSAIAIYSMVVLSLGTLGSGAVVGSRLLLGDSAVATIGWAASVLVWLALEGGVGYGCYRAAVRRFNRYTLE
;
A
#
# COMPACT_ATOMS: atom_id res chain seq x y z
N MET A 1 -4.18 -9.89 43.31
CA MET A 1 -4.21 -9.39 41.92
C MET A 1 -5.56 -9.71 41.27
N THR A 2 -6.36 -8.71 40.92
CA THR A 2 -7.74 -8.92 40.42
C THR A 2 -7.76 -9.69 39.09
N ARG A 3 -8.88 -10.36 38.82
CA ARG A 3 -9.08 -11.19 37.61
C ARG A 3 -8.85 -10.40 36.31
N ARG A 4 -9.16 -9.10 36.29
CA ARG A 4 -8.93 -8.18 35.16
C ARG A 4 -7.46 -7.79 35.00
N LEU A 5 -6.76 -7.51 36.11
CA LEU A 5 -5.34 -7.16 36.08
C LEU A 5 -4.49 -8.30 35.49
N ARG A 6 -4.83 -9.55 35.82
CA ARG A 6 -4.16 -10.73 35.24
C ARG A 6 -4.34 -10.77 33.73
N THR A 7 -5.56 -10.56 33.21
CA THR A 7 -5.81 -10.54 31.76
C THR A 7 -4.93 -9.51 31.05
N LEU A 8 -4.85 -8.28 31.59
CA LEU A 8 -4.03 -7.21 31.01
C LEU A 8 -2.55 -7.57 30.98
N VAL A 9 -2.01 -8.09 32.09
CA VAL A 9 -0.59 -8.48 32.16
C VAL A 9 -0.26 -9.60 31.17
N HIS A 10 -1.14 -10.60 31.03
CA HIS A 10 -0.93 -11.67 30.03
C HIS A 10 -1.00 -11.12 28.62
N GLY A 11 -1.97 -10.25 28.30
CA GLY A 11 -2.08 -9.62 26.99
C GLY A 11 -0.84 -8.79 26.63
N LEU A 12 -0.38 -7.92 27.53
CA LEU A 12 0.84 -7.12 27.33
C LEU A 12 2.08 -8.00 27.10
N ARG A 13 2.21 -9.12 27.84
CA ARG A 13 3.31 -10.07 27.65
C ARG A 13 3.26 -10.71 26.27
N ILE A 14 2.09 -11.19 25.84
CA ILE A 14 1.88 -11.77 24.50
C ILE A 14 2.27 -10.75 23.42
N GLY A 15 1.76 -9.52 23.51
CA GLY A 15 2.05 -8.47 22.52
C GLY A 15 3.54 -8.15 22.43
N ARG A 16 4.22 -8.00 23.58
CA ARG A 16 5.67 -7.77 23.64
C ARG A 16 6.47 -8.94 23.05
N THR A 17 6.06 -10.19 23.31
CA THR A 17 6.77 -11.36 22.78
C THR A 17 6.66 -11.47 21.27
N GLU A 18 5.49 -11.16 20.70
CA GLU A 18 5.27 -11.12 19.25
C GLU A 18 6.19 -10.10 18.58
N VAL A 19 6.21 -8.86 19.07
CA VAL A 19 7.07 -7.79 18.50
C VAL A 19 8.56 -8.12 18.64
N ARG A 20 8.98 -8.67 19.78
CA ARG A 20 10.37 -9.10 19.98
C ARG A 20 10.77 -10.22 19.01
N ARG A 21 9.85 -11.13 18.71
CA ARG A 21 10.08 -12.20 17.74
C ARG A 21 10.21 -11.64 16.33
N ASP A 22 9.32 -10.74 15.94
CA ASP A 22 9.41 -10.02 14.65
C ASP A 22 10.77 -9.35 14.52
N TRP A 23 11.18 -8.58 15.53
CA TRP A 23 12.48 -7.90 15.55
C TRP A 23 13.67 -8.85 15.40
N ARG A 24 13.66 -10.00 16.09
CA ARG A 24 14.71 -11.02 15.94
C ARG A 24 14.73 -11.64 14.55
N ALA A 25 13.55 -11.88 13.96
CA ALA A 25 13.44 -12.38 12.60
C ALA A 25 13.97 -11.37 11.58
N PHE A 26 13.66 -10.08 11.76
CA PHE A 26 14.24 -8.99 10.96
C PHE A 26 15.76 -8.94 11.07
N LYS A 27 16.31 -9.04 12.29
CA LYS A 27 17.76 -8.93 12.51
C LYS A 27 18.57 -10.05 11.84
N ARG A 28 17.97 -11.23 11.65
CA ARG A 28 18.64 -12.36 10.98
C ARG A 28 18.80 -12.16 9.47
N ASP A 29 17.95 -11.36 8.85
CA ASP A 29 17.97 -11.13 7.41
C ASP A 29 18.74 -9.84 7.06
N ARG A 30 20.06 -9.98 6.91
CA ARG A 30 20.99 -8.85 6.67
C ARG A 30 20.67 -8.08 5.38
N ILE A 31 20.21 -8.78 4.34
CA ILE A 31 19.84 -8.15 3.05
C ILE A 31 18.58 -7.32 3.23
N ARG A 32 17.57 -7.87 3.91
CA ARG A 32 16.34 -7.14 4.23
C ARG A 32 16.62 -5.92 5.11
N LEU A 33 17.54 -6.02 6.08
CA LEU A 33 17.97 -4.88 6.89
C LEU A 33 18.67 -3.82 6.04
N ALA A 34 19.59 -4.18 5.15
CA ALA A 34 20.28 -3.23 4.29
C ALA A 34 19.31 -2.47 3.37
N LEU A 35 18.31 -3.17 2.83
CA LEU A 35 17.27 -2.56 2.00
C LEU A 35 16.34 -1.65 2.78
N LEU A 36 15.94 -2.06 3.99
CA LEU A 36 15.15 -1.21 4.89
C LEU A 36 15.95 0.01 5.35
N ALA A 37 17.26 -0.13 5.55
CA ALA A 37 18.15 0.97 5.88
C ALA A 37 18.31 1.93 4.70
N GLY A 38 18.46 1.43 3.48
CA GLY A 38 18.51 2.27 2.27
C GLY A 38 17.19 2.99 1.99
N ALA A 39 16.05 2.28 2.08
CA ALA A 39 14.73 2.89 1.98
C ALA A 39 14.47 3.88 3.13
N GLY A 40 14.95 3.56 4.34
CA GLY A 40 14.94 4.42 5.50
C GLY A 40 15.75 5.70 5.24
N LEU A 41 16.97 5.60 4.71
CA LEU A 41 17.82 6.74 4.38
C LEU A 41 17.15 7.67 3.37
N PHE A 42 16.63 7.13 2.27
CA PHE A 42 15.90 7.91 1.28
C PHE A 42 14.65 8.57 1.89
N GLY A 43 13.88 7.81 2.68
CA GLY A 43 12.72 8.32 3.40
C GLY A 43 13.10 9.43 4.38
N THR A 44 14.20 9.29 5.12
CA THR A 44 14.69 10.33 6.06
C THR A 44 15.14 11.59 5.36
N LEU A 45 15.76 11.50 4.17
CA LEU A 45 16.13 12.68 3.38
C LEU A 45 14.87 13.44 2.93
N TYR A 46 13.88 12.73 2.41
CA TYR A 46 12.60 13.33 2.03
C TYR A 46 11.88 13.96 3.22
N LEU A 47 11.77 13.23 4.34
CA LEU A 47 11.16 13.74 5.56
C LEU A 47 11.92 14.92 6.15
N GLY A 48 13.26 14.93 6.05
CA GLY A 48 14.11 16.04 6.44
C GLY A 48 13.81 17.30 5.63
N LEU A 49 13.65 17.18 4.31
CA LEU A 49 13.20 18.29 3.47
C LEU A 49 11.79 18.76 3.84
N MET A 50 10.86 17.83 4.09
CA MET A 50 9.51 18.16 4.55
C MET A 50 9.49 18.81 5.92
N THR A 51 10.50 18.57 6.76
CA THR A 51 10.63 19.21 8.07
C THR A 51 10.81 20.72 7.91
N LEU A 52 11.58 21.17 6.92
CA LEU A 52 11.74 22.60 6.61
C LEU A 52 10.42 23.23 6.16
N VAL A 53 9.61 22.49 5.39
CA VAL A 53 8.28 22.94 4.96
C VAL A 53 7.32 23.01 6.15
N VAL A 54 7.32 21.99 7.03
CA VAL A 54 6.48 22.00 8.24
C VAL A 54 6.90 23.15 9.15
N GLN A 55 8.20 23.40 9.32
CA GLN A 55 8.71 24.51 10.11
C GLN A 55 8.23 25.85 9.59
N SER A 56 8.42 26.13 8.29
CA SER A 56 8.01 27.41 7.71
C SER A 56 6.51 27.62 7.80
N ARG A 57 5.70 26.59 7.49
CA ARG A 57 4.23 26.67 7.58
C ARG A 57 3.73 26.84 9.00
N THR A 58 4.39 26.22 9.98
CA THR A 58 4.01 26.36 11.39
C THR A 58 4.34 27.76 11.90
N ALA A 59 5.52 28.30 11.56
CA ALA A 59 5.90 29.68 11.90
C ALA A 59 4.97 30.71 11.25
N GLU A 60 4.65 30.55 9.96
CA GLU A 60 3.67 31.38 9.24
C GLU A 60 2.29 31.35 9.91
N LEU A 61 1.87 30.20 10.42
CA LEU A 61 0.57 30.04 11.08
C LEU A 61 0.57 30.66 12.49
N ALA A 62 1.65 30.45 13.25
CA ALA A 62 1.82 30.99 14.59
C ALA A 62 1.92 32.53 14.59
N ALA A 63 2.44 33.13 13.53
CA ALA A 63 2.57 34.58 13.38
C ALA A 63 1.27 35.30 12.97
N ARG A 64 0.16 34.59 12.72
CA ARG A 64 -1.11 35.21 12.32
C ARG A 64 -1.80 35.89 13.50
N SER A 65 -2.58 36.94 13.21
CA SER A 65 -3.39 37.64 14.21
C SER A 65 -4.45 36.75 14.87
N ASP A 66 -5.00 35.79 14.12
CA ASP A 66 -5.85 34.71 14.63
C ASP A 66 -5.24 33.36 14.19
N PRO A 67 -4.32 32.80 14.99
CA PRO A 67 -3.57 31.60 14.63
C PRO A 67 -4.45 30.36 14.84
N SER A 68 -5.40 30.10 13.94
CA SER A 68 -6.29 28.93 14.00
C SER A 68 -5.92 27.84 12.99
N LEU A 69 -6.17 26.58 13.33
CA LEU A 69 -5.91 25.45 12.43
C LEU A 69 -6.76 25.56 11.14
N PRO A 70 -6.14 25.57 9.95
CA PRO A 70 -6.87 25.56 8.70
C PRO A 70 -7.76 24.31 8.56
N PRO A 71 -8.99 24.39 7.99
CA PRO A 71 -9.88 23.24 7.83
C PRO A 71 -9.25 22.07 7.06
N ILE A 72 -8.30 22.35 6.16
CA ILE A 72 -7.55 21.33 5.43
C ILE A 72 -6.77 20.40 6.36
N VAL A 73 -6.26 20.87 7.51
CA VAL A 73 -5.56 20.04 8.49
C VAL A 73 -6.51 18.99 9.08
N GLY A 74 -7.72 19.40 9.46
CA GLY A 74 -8.73 18.48 9.99
C GLY A 74 -9.15 17.40 8.98
N LEU A 75 -9.24 17.77 7.70
CA LEU A 75 -9.45 16.82 6.62
C LEU A 75 -8.27 15.86 6.46
N LEU A 76 -7.03 16.35 6.45
CA LEU A 76 -5.84 15.51 6.32
C LEU A 76 -5.74 14.48 7.44
N VAL A 77 -5.97 14.90 8.69
CA VAL A 77 -5.99 13.98 9.86
C VAL A 77 -7.08 12.93 9.72
N THR A 78 -8.29 13.33 9.27
CA THR A 78 -9.39 12.40 9.02
C THR A 78 -9.06 11.38 7.91
N LEU A 79 -8.47 11.83 6.81
CA LEU A 79 -8.08 10.95 5.70
C LEU A 79 -6.97 9.98 6.10
N LEU A 80 -6.01 10.46 6.88
CA LEU A 80 -4.96 9.62 7.45
C LEU A 80 -5.57 8.55 8.37
N TRP A 81 -6.57 8.93 9.17
CA TRP A 81 -7.27 8.02 10.07
C TRP A 81 -8.04 6.95 9.28
N LEU A 82 -8.83 7.35 8.28
CA LEU A 82 -9.59 6.42 7.43
C LEU A 82 -8.67 5.42 6.71
N SER A 83 -7.58 5.92 6.13
CA SER A 83 -6.59 5.10 5.44
C SER A 83 -5.91 4.11 6.39
N SER A 84 -5.52 4.56 7.59
CA SER A 84 -4.92 3.72 8.62
C SER A 84 -5.90 2.65 9.12
N THR A 85 -7.16 3.02 9.35
CA THR A 85 -8.22 2.12 9.80
C THR A 85 -8.51 1.05 8.75
N ALA A 86 -8.54 1.42 7.47
CA ALA A 86 -8.68 0.48 6.36
C ALA A 86 -7.49 -0.49 6.28
N LEU A 87 -6.26 0.00 6.43
CA LEU A 87 -5.04 -0.84 6.47
C LEU A 87 -5.10 -1.85 7.61
N PHE A 88 -5.41 -1.41 8.83
CA PHE A 88 -5.51 -2.30 9.98
C PHE A 88 -6.68 -3.27 9.84
N GLY A 89 -7.82 -2.84 9.28
CA GLY A 89 -8.95 -3.73 9.00
C GLY A 89 -8.66 -4.79 7.94
N GLN A 90 -7.97 -4.43 6.87
CA GLN A 90 -7.48 -5.40 5.89
C GLN A 90 -6.52 -6.40 6.55
N ARG A 91 -5.56 -5.92 7.35
CA ARG A 91 -4.64 -6.80 8.09
C ARG A 91 -5.36 -7.72 9.05
N ALA A 92 -6.33 -7.22 9.81
CA ALA A 92 -7.13 -8.01 10.73
C ALA A 92 -7.95 -9.08 9.97
N ALA A 93 -8.60 -8.72 8.86
CA ALA A 93 -9.35 -9.67 8.05
C ALA A 93 -8.47 -10.82 7.50
N ILE A 94 -7.19 -10.53 7.25
CA ILE A 94 -6.22 -11.51 6.75
C ILE A 94 -5.57 -12.33 7.88
N ARG A 95 -5.18 -11.68 8.98
CA ARG A 95 -4.31 -12.24 10.03
C ARG A 95 -5.05 -12.75 11.26
N THR A 96 -6.19 -12.17 11.64
CA THR A 96 -6.84 -12.47 12.92
C THR A 96 -7.31 -13.93 13.03
N VAL A 97 -7.47 -14.62 11.90
CA VAL A 97 -7.82 -16.05 11.83
C VAL A 97 -6.72 -16.98 12.37
N ASP A 98 -5.45 -16.59 12.28
CA ASP A 98 -4.35 -17.46 12.71
C ASP A 98 -3.46 -16.73 13.74
N ILE A 99 -3.73 -17.01 15.02
CA ILE A 99 -2.77 -16.75 16.08
C ILE A 99 -1.70 -17.84 16.05
N ASP A 100 -0.45 -17.49 16.33
CA ASP A 100 0.64 -18.47 16.45
C ASP A 100 0.44 -19.40 17.66
N ASN A 101 0.49 -20.71 17.43
CA ASN A 101 0.25 -21.76 18.43
C ASN A 101 -1.09 -21.58 19.19
N PRO A 102 -2.23 -21.60 18.47
CA PRO A 102 -3.53 -21.31 19.06
C PRO A 102 -3.90 -22.34 20.13
N ALA A 103 -3.49 -23.60 19.95
CA ALA A 103 -3.73 -24.66 20.94
C ALA A 103 -3.07 -24.35 22.30
N LEU A 104 -1.87 -23.75 22.33
CA LEU A 104 -1.22 -23.36 23.58
C LEU A 104 -1.87 -22.09 24.15
N LEU A 105 -2.08 -21.08 23.33
CA LEU A 105 -2.60 -19.79 23.80
C LEU A 105 -4.06 -19.87 24.27
N LEU A 106 -4.93 -20.54 23.52
CA LEU A 106 -6.35 -20.65 23.83
C LEU A 106 -6.64 -21.60 25.00
N THR A 107 -5.70 -22.46 25.37
CA THR A 107 -5.81 -23.33 26.57
C THR A 107 -5.12 -22.71 27.80
N SER A 108 -4.06 -21.92 27.61
CA SER A 108 -3.27 -21.36 28.72
C SER A 108 -3.79 -20.02 29.23
N VAL A 109 -4.41 -19.21 28.37
CA VAL A 109 -4.92 -17.87 28.75
C VAL A 109 -6.33 -17.64 28.22
N ARG A 110 -7.03 -16.67 28.80
CA ARG A 110 -8.36 -16.29 28.32
C ARG A 110 -8.30 -15.65 26.93
N PRO A 111 -9.33 -15.83 26.09
CA PRO A 111 -9.42 -15.17 24.78
C PRO A 111 -9.24 -13.65 24.86
N SER A 112 -9.84 -13.00 25.88
CA SER A 112 -9.65 -11.57 26.16
C SER A 112 -8.18 -11.15 26.26
N ALA A 113 -7.32 -11.98 26.89
CA ALA A 113 -5.90 -11.69 27.00
C ALA A 113 -5.18 -11.83 25.66
N VAL A 114 -5.59 -12.79 24.83
CA VAL A 114 -5.05 -12.99 23.48
C VAL A 114 -5.43 -11.82 22.58
N THR A 115 -6.69 -11.37 22.61
CA THR A 115 -7.14 -10.20 21.83
C THR A 115 -6.37 -8.94 22.22
N ILE A 116 -6.20 -8.68 23.53
CA ILE A 116 -5.37 -7.57 24.01
C ILE A 116 -3.93 -7.71 23.48
N GLY A 117 -3.36 -8.92 23.53
CA GLY A 117 -2.01 -9.15 23.02
C GLY A 117 -1.87 -8.88 21.52
N VAL A 118 -2.86 -9.25 20.72
CA VAL A 118 -2.89 -8.97 19.27
C VAL A 118 -2.98 -7.46 19.00
N LEU A 119 -3.89 -6.75 19.68
CA LEU A 119 -4.05 -5.31 19.53
C LEU A 119 -2.78 -4.55 19.98
N VAL A 120 -2.21 -4.93 21.12
CA VAL A 120 -0.95 -4.35 21.63
C VAL A 120 0.21 -4.61 20.67
N ALA A 121 0.33 -5.82 20.12
CA ALA A 121 1.38 -6.13 19.15
C ALA A 121 1.27 -5.23 17.91
N GLU A 122 0.04 -5.00 17.41
CA GLU A 122 -0.15 -4.17 16.24
C GLU A 122 0.03 -2.68 16.52
N GLU A 123 -0.40 -2.19 17.68
CA GLU A 123 -0.13 -0.83 18.14
C GLU A 123 1.38 -0.57 18.24
N LEU A 124 2.14 -1.50 18.83
CA LEU A 124 3.59 -1.39 18.92
C LEU A 124 4.27 -1.39 17.54
N ARG A 125 3.78 -2.18 16.58
CA ARG A 125 4.28 -2.17 15.19
C ARG A 125 3.94 -0.86 14.48
N ALA A 126 2.73 -0.34 14.70
CA ALA A 126 2.28 0.93 14.15
C ALA A 126 3.12 2.08 14.68
N LEU A 127 3.36 2.13 16.00
CA LEU A 127 4.23 3.10 16.65
C LEU A 127 5.67 2.99 16.16
N ALA A 128 6.22 1.78 16.02
CA ALA A 128 7.57 1.59 15.49
C ALA A 128 7.71 2.13 14.04
N PHE A 129 6.65 2.04 13.24
CA PHE A 129 6.60 2.60 11.89
C PHE A 129 6.40 4.13 11.88
N ALA A 130 5.53 4.65 12.75
CA ALA A 130 5.19 6.07 12.82
C ALA A 130 6.24 6.92 13.55
N ALA A 131 7.05 6.34 14.44
CA ALA A 131 7.99 7.08 15.27
C ALA A 131 9.00 7.90 14.46
N LEU A 132 9.54 7.33 13.37
CA LEU A 132 10.52 8.02 12.53
C LEU A 132 9.90 9.22 11.76
N PRO A 133 8.82 9.05 10.97
CA PRO A 133 8.22 10.19 10.26
C PRO A 133 7.64 11.24 11.20
N VAL A 134 6.94 10.83 12.26
CA VAL A 134 6.36 11.78 13.23
C VAL A 134 7.47 12.50 14.00
N GLY A 135 8.54 11.80 14.39
CA GLY A 135 9.67 12.41 15.09
C GLY A 135 10.38 13.46 14.23
N ILE A 136 10.69 13.12 12.97
CA ILE A 136 11.39 14.04 12.05
C ILE A 136 10.51 15.26 11.74
N LEU A 137 9.26 15.08 11.33
CA LEU A 137 8.36 16.19 11.04
C LEU A 137 8.01 17.00 12.30
N GLY A 138 7.95 16.34 13.46
CA GLY A 138 7.71 16.96 14.75
C GLY A 138 8.82 17.94 15.15
N VAL A 139 10.08 17.71 14.75
CA VAL A 139 11.16 18.69 14.94
C VAL A 139 10.81 20.00 14.25
N GLY A 140 10.35 19.95 13.00
CA GLY A 140 9.95 21.14 12.23
C GLY A 140 8.76 21.84 12.86
N PHE A 141 7.78 21.08 13.36
CA PHE A 141 6.62 21.65 14.05
C PHE A 141 7.02 22.37 15.35
N VAL A 142 7.86 21.73 16.19
CA VAL A 142 8.38 22.31 17.45
C VAL A 142 9.19 23.58 17.18
N THR A 143 10.11 23.55 16.21
CA THR A 143 10.94 24.72 15.88
C THR A 143 10.15 25.83 15.19
N GLY A 144 9.11 25.50 14.43
CA GLY A 144 8.23 26.49 13.80
C GLY A 144 7.23 27.13 14.77
N ALA A 145 6.77 26.38 15.78
CA ALA A 145 5.87 26.89 16.82
C ALA A 145 6.59 27.67 17.93
N ASP A 146 7.92 27.64 17.96
CA ASP A 146 8.79 28.27 18.97
C ASP A 146 8.43 27.86 20.42
N THR A 147 8.10 26.57 20.61
CA THR A 147 7.72 26.02 21.92
C THR A 147 8.15 24.56 22.06
N ALA A 148 8.55 24.16 23.27
CA ALA A 148 8.93 22.77 23.56
C ALA A 148 7.75 21.87 23.96
N VAL A 149 6.56 22.43 24.22
CA VAL A 149 5.39 21.63 24.68
C VAL A 149 4.99 20.52 23.68
N PRO A 150 5.06 20.73 22.34
CA PRO A 150 4.73 19.68 21.39
C PRO A 150 5.61 18.44 21.45
N ILE A 151 6.79 18.50 22.08
CA ILE A 151 7.63 17.32 22.34
C ILE A 151 6.87 16.25 23.13
N ALA A 152 5.95 16.65 24.02
CA ALA A 152 5.11 15.73 24.77
C ALA A 152 3.75 15.47 24.11
N THR A 153 3.11 16.48 23.52
CA THR A 153 1.76 16.34 22.97
C THR A 153 1.74 15.55 21.65
N ILE A 154 2.78 15.68 20.80
CA ILE A 154 2.89 14.92 19.54
C ILE A 154 2.90 13.40 19.78
N PRO A 155 3.75 12.84 20.68
CA PRO A 155 3.71 11.42 21.00
C PRO A 155 2.35 10.96 21.54
N VAL A 156 1.74 11.73 22.45
CA VAL A 156 0.44 11.39 23.05
C VAL A 156 -0.65 11.37 21.97
N ALA A 157 -0.71 12.39 21.12
CA ALA A 157 -1.64 12.45 20.01
C ALA A 157 -1.46 11.29 19.05
N THR A 158 -0.21 10.93 18.74
CA THR A 158 0.11 9.79 17.87
C THR A 158 -0.38 8.47 18.45
N VAL A 159 -0.14 8.22 19.75
CA VAL A 159 -0.61 7.02 20.44
C VAL A 159 -2.13 6.94 20.43
N LEU A 160 -2.84 8.02 20.77
CA LEU A 160 -4.30 8.03 20.79
C LEU A 160 -4.91 7.86 19.39
N PHE A 161 -4.35 8.56 18.41
CA PHE A 161 -4.74 8.44 17.01
C PHE A 161 -4.59 7.00 16.52
N LEU A 162 -3.43 6.39 16.71
CA LEU A 162 -3.16 5.01 16.27
C LEU A 162 -4.02 4.01 17.04
N THR A 163 -4.15 4.15 18.36
CA THR A 163 -5.00 3.28 19.18
C THR A 163 -6.45 3.28 18.66
N SER A 164 -7.01 4.45 18.35
CA SER A 164 -8.37 4.56 17.81
C SER A 164 -8.50 3.89 16.43
N SER A 165 -7.49 4.08 15.57
CA SER A 165 -7.47 3.53 14.21
C SER A 165 -7.27 2.00 14.20
N VAL A 166 -6.38 1.48 15.04
CA VAL A 166 -6.13 0.04 15.22
C VAL A 166 -7.38 -0.64 15.77
N CYS A 167 -7.99 -0.12 16.83
CA CYS A 167 -9.17 -0.72 17.44
C CYS A 167 -10.38 -0.70 16.49
N CYS A 168 -10.61 0.41 15.80
CA CYS A 168 -11.68 0.51 14.80
C CYS A 168 -11.41 -0.44 13.61
N GLY A 169 -10.19 -0.44 13.09
CA GLY A 169 -9.79 -1.29 11.97
C GLY A 169 -9.96 -2.78 12.29
N TYR A 170 -9.46 -3.23 13.44
CA TYR A 170 -9.58 -4.63 13.86
C TYR A 170 -11.03 -5.05 14.10
N ALA A 171 -11.86 -4.18 14.66
CA ALA A 171 -13.29 -4.45 14.83
C ALA A 171 -13.96 -4.68 13.46
N VAL A 172 -13.76 -3.76 12.50
CA VAL A 172 -14.30 -3.90 11.15
C VAL A 172 -13.74 -5.14 10.45
N GLY A 173 -12.42 -5.35 10.50
CA GLY A 173 -11.75 -6.46 9.83
C GLY A 173 -12.19 -7.83 10.33
N THR A 174 -12.40 -7.99 11.64
CA THR A 174 -12.87 -9.25 12.23
C THR A 174 -14.33 -9.54 11.90
N VAL A 175 -15.21 -8.53 11.95
CA VAL A 175 -16.61 -8.65 11.48
C VAL A 175 -16.66 -9.11 10.03
N VAL A 176 -15.88 -8.43 9.18
CA VAL A 176 -15.79 -8.76 7.76
C VAL A 176 -15.27 -10.18 7.55
N ALA A 177 -14.26 -10.62 8.30
CA ALA A 177 -13.74 -11.98 8.21
C ALA A 177 -14.79 -13.04 8.55
N VAL A 178 -15.60 -12.81 9.60
CA VAL A 178 -16.70 -13.70 9.98
C VAL A 178 -17.79 -13.73 8.90
N LEU A 179 -18.22 -12.57 8.41
CA LEU A 179 -19.21 -12.49 7.33
C LEU A 179 -18.72 -13.21 6.06
N SER A 180 -17.44 -13.06 5.73
CA SER A 180 -16.82 -13.73 4.58
C SER A 180 -16.95 -15.26 4.67
N ARG A 181 -16.69 -15.82 5.86
CA ARG A 181 -16.83 -17.27 6.10
C ARG A 181 -18.28 -17.72 5.94
N ARG A 182 -19.25 -16.95 6.45
CA ARG A 182 -20.68 -17.28 6.33
C ARG A 182 -21.15 -17.40 4.88
N VAL A 183 -20.66 -16.53 4.01
CA VAL A 183 -21.01 -16.53 2.58
C VAL A 183 -20.10 -17.49 1.77
N ARG A 184 -19.19 -18.23 2.42
CA ARG A 184 -18.16 -19.09 1.80
C ARG A 184 -17.28 -18.35 0.77
N TRP A 185 -17.16 -17.04 0.91
CA TRP A 185 -16.24 -16.25 0.09
C TRP A 185 -14.86 -16.40 0.69
N LYS A 186 -13.83 -16.66 -0.14
CA LYS A 186 -12.46 -16.70 0.38
C LYS A 186 -12.19 -15.36 1.04
N THR A 187 -11.81 -15.37 2.33
CA THR A 187 -11.55 -14.16 3.13
C THR A 187 -10.56 -13.20 2.46
N ALA A 188 -9.68 -13.71 1.58
CA ALA A 188 -8.79 -12.91 0.76
C ALA A 188 -9.52 -12.01 -0.26
N HIS A 189 -10.60 -12.48 -0.90
CA HIS A 189 -11.43 -11.69 -1.81
C HIS A 189 -12.15 -10.56 -1.08
N VAL A 190 -12.65 -10.84 0.11
CA VAL A 190 -13.37 -9.85 0.91
C VAL A 190 -12.39 -8.86 1.55
N ALA A 191 -11.20 -9.29 1.97
CA ALA A 191 -10.18 -8.37 2.49
C ALA A 191 -9.59 -7.47 1.39
N GLY A 192 -9.36 -8.00 0.18
CA GLY A 192 -8.96 -7.17 -0.97
C GLY A 192 -10.11 -6.28 -1.47
N GLY A 193 -11.35 -6.78 -1.42
CA GLY A 193 -12.56 -6.02 -1.67
C GLY A 193 -12.81 -4.93 -0.63
N LEU A 194 -12.44 -5.14 0.64
CA LEU A 194 -12.54 -4.15 1.72
C LEU A 194 -11.40 -3.12 1.63
N GLY A 195 -10.21 -3.51 1.20
CA GLY A 195 -9.14 -2.58 0.87
C GLY A 195 -9.50 -1.70 -0.33
N LEU A 196 -10.09 -2.29 -1.38
CA LEU A 196 -10.58 -1.58 -2.56
C LEU A 196 -11.81 -0.72 -2.24
N LEU A 197 -12.78 -1.23 -1.48
CA LEU A 197 -13.95 -0.49 -1.02
C LEU A 197 -13.55 0.60 -0.04
N GLY A 198 -12.59 0.36 0.84
CA GLY A 198 -12.00 1.37 1.71
C GLY A 198 -11.30 2.47 0.91
N ALA A 199 -10.58 2.12 -0.16
CA ALA A 199 -9.97 3.09 -1.08
C ALA A 199 -11.03 3.86 -1.90
N VAL A 200 -12.09 3.20 -2.37
CA VAL A 200 -13.19 3.81 -3.14
C VAL A 200 -14.08 4.68 -2.26
N VAL A 201 -14.40 4.23 -1.04
CA VAL A 201 -15.12 5.01 -0.04
C VAL A 201 -14.25 6.16 0.41
N ALA A 202 -12.97 5.95 0.72
CA ALA A 202 -12.05 7.04 1.01
C ALA A 202 -12.01 8.04 -0.14
N ALA A 203 -11.89 7.59 -1.40
CA ALA A 203 -11.89 8.45 -2.58
C ALA A 203 -13.22 9.19 -2.83
N GLY A 204 -14.37 8.54 -2.61
CA GLY A 204 -15.70 9.14 -2.77
C GLY A 204 -16.09 10.06 -1.62
N VAL A 205 -15.68 9.72 -0.40
CA VAL A 205 -15.77 10.58 0.79
C VAL A 205 -14.82 11.76 0.61
N MET A 206 -13.66 11.56 0.01
CA MET A 206 -12.66 12.58 -0.28
C MET A 206 -13.08 13.58 -1.34
N THR A 207 -13.82 13.19 -2.38
CA THR A 207 -14.39 14.12 -3.38
C THR A 207 -15.58 14.91 -2.82
N LYS A 208 -16.38 14.34 -1.91
CA LYS A 208 -17.47 15.06 -1.24
C LYS A 208 -17.02 15.91 -0.05
N LEU A 209 -16.05 15.46 0.73
CA LEU A 209 -15.48 16.21 1.86
C LEU A 209 -14.54 17.32 1.38
N SER A 210 -13.95 17.20 0.20
CA SER A 210 -13.10 18.27 -0.37
C SER A 210 -13.88 19.50 -0.80
N THR A 211 -15.13 19.34 -1.23
CA THR A 211 -16.03 20.47 -1.56
C THR A 211 -16.63 21.10 -0.31
N THR A 212 -16.51 20.44 0.86
CA THR A 212 -16.99 20.93 2.16
C THR A 212 -15.92 20.72 3.23
N LEU A 213 -14.77 21.38 3.06
CA LEU A 213 -13.61 21.27 3.97
C LEU A 213 -13.99 21.48 5.45
N GLU A 214 -14.96 22.36 5.69
CA GLU A 214 -15.49 22.62 7.03
C GLU A 214 -16.18 21.41 7.66
N PHE A 215 -16.89 20.60 6.87
CA PHE A 215 -17.53 19.39 7.39
C PHE A 215 -16.48 18.37 7.83
N ALA A 216 -15.41 18.21 7.06
CA ALA A 216 -14.29 17.35 7.42
C ALA A 216 -13.59 17.81 8.70
N ALA A 217 -13.44 19.13 8.87
CA ALA A 217 -12.88 19.72 10.09
C ALA A 217 -13.78 19.54 11.33
N ARG A 218 -15.07 19.21 11.16
CA ARG A 218 -16.02 18.94 12.27
C ARG A 218 -16.06 17.48 12.68
N LEU A 219 -15.52 16.55 11.89
CA LEU A 219 -15.55 15.12 12.20
C LEU A 219 -14.75 14.82 13.48
N PRO A 220 -15.18 13.89 14.35
CA PRO A 220 -14.44 13.57 15.57
C PRO A 220 -12.99 13.13 15.34
N THR A 221 -12.70 12.59 14.16
CA THR A 221 -11.34 12.21 13.74
C THR A 221 -10.43 13.41 13.50
N SER A 222 -10.97 14.60 13.16
CA SER A 222 -10.15 15.80 13.00
C SER A 222 -9.64 16.33 14.34
N TRP A 223 -10.29 15.97 15.45
CA TRP A 223 -10.00 16.51 16.79
C TRP A 223 -8.60 16.13 17.31
N TYR A 224 -7.98 15.09 16.74
CA TYR A 224 -6.57 14.80 17.02
C TYR A 224 -5.62 15.92 16.54
N ALA A 225 -6.03 16.73 15.55
CA ALA A 225 -5.28 17.90 15.11
C ALA A 225 -5.15 18.94 16.23
N ASP A 226 -6.24 19.21 16.96
CA ASP A 226 -6.26 20.13 18.09
C ASP A 226 -5.32 19.65 19.22
N LEU A 227 -5.13 18.33 19.38
CA LEU A 227 -4.21 17.76 20.38
C LEU A 227 -2.72 18.00 20.01
N PHE A 228 -2.38 18.03 18.72
CA PHE A 228 -1.01 18.32 18.26
C PHE A 228 -0.58 19.77 18.53
N VAL A 229 -1.51 20.72 18.46
CA VAL A 229 -1.24 22.16 18.64
C VAL A 229 -1.34 22.62 20.11
N VAL A 230 -1.68 21.72 21.04
CA VAL A 230 -1.72 22.06 22.48
C VAL A 230 -0.36 22.57 22.95
N GLY A 231 -0.38 23.76 23.57
CA GLY A 231 0.82 24.42 24.10
C GLY A 231 1.64 25.19 23.06
N THR A 232 1.09 25.37 21.85
CA THR A 232 1.63 26.26 20.81
C THR A 232 0.84 27.58 20.77
N PRO A 233 1.35 28.61 20.06
CA PRO A 233 0.58 29.82 19.77
C PRO A 233 -0.68 29.56 18.92
N ILE A 234 -0.83 28.38 18.32
CA ILE A 234 -1.97 28.03 17.47
C ILE A 234 -3.15 27.63 18.36
N ALA A 235 -4.30 28.26 18.14
CA ALA A 235 -5.54 28.05 18.87
C ALA A 235 -6.02 26.60 18.76
N ALA A 236 -6.06 25.92 19.91
CA ALA A 236 -6.61 24.58 20.09
C ALA A 236 -8.00 24.66 20.75
N SER A 237 -8.96 23.88 20.28
CA SER A 237 -10.26 23.78 20.97
C SER A 237 -10.18 22.78 22.14
N PRO A 238 -10.41 23.21 23.40
CA PRO A 238 -10.34 22.32 24.57
C PRO A 238 -11.35 21.16 24.48
N TYR A 239 -12.54 21.42 23.94
CA TYR A 239 -13.58 20.41 23.78
C TYR A 239 -13.18 19.31 22.80
N ARG A 240 -12.47 19.66 21.72
CA ARG A 240 -11.97 18.69 20.74
C ARG A 240 -10.83 17.86 21.33
N VAL A 241 -9.93 18.48 22.09
CA VAL A 241 -8.86 17.78 22.82
C VAL A 241 -9.44 16.73 23.78
N VAL A 242 -10.37 17.14 24.65
CA VAL A 242 -11.05 16.21 25.58
C VAL A 242 -11.84 15.15 24.82
N GLY A 243 -12.53 15.55 23.76
CA GLY A 243 -13.28 14.65 22.89
C GLY A 243 -12.40 13.60 22.20
N ALA A 244 -11.18 13.95 21.78
CA ALA A 244 -10.23 13.01 21.17
C ALA A 244 -9.75 11.97 22.19
N VAL A 245 -9.46 12.39 23.43
CA VAL A 245 -9.05 11.48 24.51
C VAL A 245 -10.17 10.53 24.91
N LEU A 246 -11.35 11.07 25.24
CA LEU A 246 -12.51 10.27 25.65
C LEU A 246 -13.04 9.41 24.50
N GLY A 247 -13.06 9.96 23.29
CA GLY A 247 -13.43 9.24 22.07
C GLY A 247 -12.52 8.05 21.81
N THR A 248 -11.19 8.22 21.97
CA THR A 248 -10.23 7.11 21.88
C THR A 248 -10.53 6.02 22.89
N LEU A 249 -10.82 6.38 24.15
CA LEU A 249 -11.14 5.42 25.21
C LEU A 249 -12.40 4.62 24.84
N VAL A 250 -13.47 5.29 24.40
CA VAL A 250 -14.71 4.64 23.96
C VAL A 250 -14.46 3.71 22.77
N VAL A 251 -13.72 4.17 21.75
CA VAL A 251 -13.37 3.37 20.56
C VAL A 251 -12.50 2.16 20.93
N ALA A 252 -11.54 2.32 21.85
CA ALA A 252 -10.69 1.23 22.29
C ALA A 252 -11.49 0.14 23.03
N LEU A 253 -12.40 0.54 23.92
CA LEU A 253 -13.26 -0.39 24.66
C LEU A 253 -14.27 -1.08 23.72
N ALA A 254 -14.99 -0.31 22.90
CA ALA A 254 -15.97 -0.85 21.97
C ALA A 254 -15.31 -1.71 20.88
N GLY A 255 -14.27 -1.19 20.22
CA GLY A 255 -13.53 -1.90 19.18
C GLY A 255 -12.83 -3.15 19.70
N GLY A 256 -12.26 -3.09 20.90
CA GLY A 256 -11.69 -4.26 21.59
C GLY A 256 -12.75 -5.33 21.86
N SER A 257 -13.92 -4.94 22.36
CA SER A 257 -15.02 -5.88 22.65
C SER A 257 -15.58 -6.55 21.39
N VAL A 258 -15.74 -5.80 20.30
CA VAL A 258 -16.17 -6.32 18.99
C VAL A 258 -15.12 -7.28 18.45
N THR A 259 -13.85 -6.86 18.47
CA THR A 259 -12.72 -7.70 18.03
C THR A 259 -12.68 -9.00 18.81
N GLU A 260 -12.80 -8.96 20.14
CA GLU A 260 -12.82 -10.15 20.99
C GLU A 260 -13.97 -11.10 20.60
N ARG A 261 -15.19 -10.57 20.51
CA ARG A 261 -16.39 -11.37 20.21
C ARG A 261 -16.27 -12.11 18.89
N PHE A 262 -15.84 -11.43 17.82
CA PHE A 262 -15.73 -12.04 16.49
C PHE A 262 -14.45 -12.85 16.33
N ALA A 263 -13.36 -12.49 17.01
CA ALA A 263 -12.13 -13.28 17.00
C ALA A 263 -12.32 -14.64 17.68
N ILE A 264 -13.07 -14.72 18.79
CA ILE A 264 -13.41 -16.00 19.43
C ILE A 264 -14.11 -16.91 18.42
N GLN A 265 -15.12 -16.42 17.70
CA GLN A 265 -15.79 -17.19 16.64
C GLN A 265 -14.79 -17.69 15.60
N LEU A 266 -13.90 -16.83 15.10
CA LEU A 266 -12.89 -17.23 14.11
C LEU A 266 -11.89 -18.28 14.63
N TRP A 267 -11.57 -18.26 15.93
CA TRP A 267 -10.62 -19.16 16.57
C TRP A 267 -11.25 -20.50 16.99
N THR A 268 -12.52 -20.49 17.40
CA THR A 268 -13.24 -21.69 17.86
C THR A 268 -13.97 -22.41 16.74
N ASP A 269 -14.42 -21.67 15.71
CA ASP A 269 -15.01 -22.27 14.52
C ASP A 269 -13.88 -22.91 13.70
N GLY A 270 -13.61 -24.17 14.05
CA GLY A 270 -12.83 -25.07 13.23
C GLY A 270 -13.62 -25.39 11.98
N GLU A 271 -13.28 -24.76 10.85
CA GLU A 271 -13.38 -25.49 9.58
C GLU A 271 -12.35 -26.63 9.73
N GLY A 272 -12.74 -27.89 9.93
CA GLY A 272 -13.84 -28.58 9.29
C GLY A 272 -13.29 -29.07 7.95
N THR A 273 -12.56 -30.19 7.99
CA THR A 273 -12.16 -31.01 6.84
C THR A 273 -11.86 -30.25 5.56
N ASP A 274 -10.56 -30.02 5.27
CA ASP A 274 -10.07 -29.95 3.89
C ASP A 274 -10.08 -31.37 3.24
N GLY A 275 -11.16 -32.10 3.52
CA GLY A 275 -11.62 -33.33 2.88
C GLY A 275 -12.72 -32.95 1.90
N ASP A 276 -12.42 -32.02 1.01
CA ASP A 276 -13.09 -31.99 -0.29
C ASP A 276 -11.99 -32.31 -1.31
N VAL A 277 -11.58 -33.59 -1.31
CA VAL A 277 -11.05 -34.25 -2.49
C VAL A 277 -12.13 -34.06 -3.54
N ARG A 278 -12.09 -32.92 -4.22
CA ARG A 278 -12.95 -32.62 -5.35
C ARG A 278 -12.74 -33.75 -6.33
N ARG A 279 -13.70 -34.67 -6.34
CA ARG A 279 -13.92 -35.62 -7.41
C ARG A 279 -13.87 -34.78 -8.68
N ALA A 280 -12.82 -34.98 -9.48
CA ALA A 280 -12.63 -34.25 -10.72
C ALA A 280 -13.93 -34.41 -11.51
N PRO A 281 -14.53 -33.32 -12.03
CA PRO A 281 -15.65 -33.47 -12.95
C PRO A 281 -15.14 -34.32 -14.10
N ALA A 282 -15.71 -35.52 -14.26
CA ALA A 282 -15.56 -36.29 -15.47
C ALA A 282 -16.02 -35.39 -16.62
N THR A 283 -15.16 -35.27 -17.64
CA THR A 283 -15.37 -34.48 -18.87
C THR A 283 -15.65 -32.98 -18.67
N SER A 284 -14.69 -32.22 -18.12
CA SER A 284 -14.73 -30.75 -18.23
C SER A 284 -14.11 -30.29 -19.55
N ASP A 285 -14.88 -29.57 -20.35
CA ASP A 285 -14.46 -28.90 -21.57
C ASP A 285 -13.16 -28.10 -21.32
N ARG A 286 -12.11 -28.32 -22.13
CA ARG A 286 -10.79 -27.72 -21.88
C ARG A 286 -10.93 -26.19 -21.92
N PRO A 287 -10.55 -25.45 -20.86
CA PRO A 287 -10.68 -24.00 -20.84
C PRO A 287 -9.99 -23.40 -22.07
N ARG A 288 -10.67 -22.51 -22.81
CA ARG A 288 -10.11 -21.80 -23.96
C ARG A 288 -9.90 -20.32 -23.59
N PRO A 289 -8.82 -19.97 -22.87
CA PRO A 289 -8.63 -18.61 -22.41
C PRO A 289 -8.31 -17.63 -23.54
N PHE A 290 -8.78 -16.39 -23.41
CA PHE A 290 -8.51 -15.29 -24.34
C PHE A 290 -8.74 -15.67 -25.81
N THR A 291 -9.93 -16.21 -26.12
CA THR A 291 -10.33 -16.61 -27.48
C THR A 291 -10.25 -15.47 -28.49
N HIS A 292 -10.54 -14.24 -28.08
CA HIS A 292 -10.43 -13.02 -28.89
C HIS A 292 -8.98 -12.69 -29.30
N LEU A 293 -7.97 -13.27 -28.64
CA LEU A 293 -6.55 -13.12 -28.99
C LEU A 293 -6.02 -14.30 -29.82
N ARG A 294 -6.89 -15.22 -30.26
CA ARG A 294 -6.50 -16.35 -31.10
C ARG A 294 -5.94 -15.84 -32.43
N GLY A 295 -4.80 -16.39 -32.87
CA GLY A 295 -4.11 -15.99 -34.09
C GLY A 295 -3.15 -14.81 -33.91
N ARG A 296 -3.34 -13.97 -32.89
CA ARG A 296 -2.41 -12.87 -32.53
C ARG A 296 -1.40 -13.28 -31.47
N ILE A 297 -1.83 -14.12 -30.53
CA ILE A 297 -1.00 -14.63 -29.45
C ILE A 297 -1.06 -16.15 -29.48
N ASP A 298 0.10 -16.77 -29.35
CA ASP A 298 0.24 -18.21 -29.30
C ASP A 298 -0.55 -18.81 -28.13
N ARG A 299 -0.82 -20.11 -28.24
CA ARG A 299 -1.61 -20.82 -27.25
C ARG A 299 -0.89 -20.86 -25.88
N PRO A 300 0.38 -21.28 -25.77
CA PRO A 300 1.12 -21.28 -24.49
C PRO A 300 1.04 -19.96 -23.71
N THR A 301 1.34 -18.83 -24.35
CA THR A 301 1.32 -17.49 -23.73
C THR A 301 -0.04 -17.17 -23.11
N ARG A 302 -1.15 -17.48 -23.80
CA ARG A 302 -2.51 -17.25 -23.29
C ARG A 302 -2.86 -18.12 -22.10
N TYR A 303 -2.37 -19.36 -22.06
CA TYR A 303 -2.58 -20.25 -20.89
C TYR A 303 -1.75 -19.81 -19.69
N VAL A 304 -0.52 -19.33 -19.90
CA VAL A 304 0.29 -18.72 -18.83
C VAL A 304 -0.42 -17.51 -18.27
N ALA A 305 -0.89 -16.58 -19.12
CA ALA A 305 -1.65 -15.41 -18.69
C ALA A 305 -2.91 -15.79 -17.90
N TRP A 306 -3.68 -16.76 -18.40
CA TRP A 306 -4.90 -17.21 -17.73
C TRP A 306 -4.59 -17.84 -16.38
N ARG A 307 -3.55 -18.67 -16.31
CA ARG A 307 -3.07 -19.26 -15.06
C ARG A 307 -2.70 -18.17 -14.06
N SER A 308 -1.95 -17.15 -14.46
CA SER A 308 -1.56 -16.03 -13.59
C SER A 308 -2.78 -15.29 -13.04
N VAL A 309 -3.77 -14.98 -13.90
CA VAL A 309 -5.05 -14.37 -13.47
C VAL A 309 -5.81 -15.27 -12.52
N GLN A 310 -5.96 -16.57 -12.84
CA GLN A 310 -6.70 -17.50 -12.00
C GLN A 310 -6.03 -17.69 -10.64
N ARG A 311 -4.69 -17.64 -10.56
CA ARG A 311 -3.95 -17.69 -9.29
C ARG A 311 -4.17 -16.41 -8.49
N ALA A 312 -3.99 -15.24 -9.09
CA ALA A 312 -4.24 -13.96 -8.44
C ALA A 312 -5.69 -13.85 -7.93
N LYS A 313 -6.67 -14.34 -8.70
CA LYS A 313 -8.05 -14.48 -8.25
C LYS A 313 -8.12 -15.46 -7.07
N ARG A 314 -7.66 -16.70 -7.22
CA ARG A 314 -7.82 -17.74 -6.19
C ARG A 314 -7.08 -17.44 -4.88
N ASP A 315 -6.04 -16.62 -4.92
CA ASP A 315 -5.19 -16.24 -3.80
C ASP A 315 -4.79 -14.76 -3.88
N LEU A 316 -5.73 -13.88 -3.51
CA LEU A 316 -5.55 -12.43 -3.58
C LEU A 316 -4.47 -11.89 -2.62
N THR A 317 -4.00 -12.71 -1.67
CA THR A 317 -2.90 -12.33 -0.77
C THR A 317 -1.59 -12.10 -1.51
N ARG A 318 -1.42 -12.70 -2.69
CA ARG A 318 -0.29 -12.47 -3.60
C ARG A 318 -0.20 -11.05 -4.14
N VAL A 319 -1.31 -10.31 -4.12
CA VAL A 319 -1.42 -8.92 -4.59
C VAL A 319 -1.44 -7.94 -3.41
N SER A 320 -1.42 -8.45 -2.16
CA SER A 320 -1.53 -7.62 -0.96
C SER A 320 -0.36 -6.64 -0.78
N HIS A 321 0.81 -6.90 -1.39
CA HIS A 321 1.95 -5.97 -1.39
C HIS A 321 1.61 -4.64 -2.08
N LEU A 322 0.61 -4.60 -2.95
CA LEU A 322 0.16 -3.39 -3.62
C LEU A 322 -0.75 -2.52 -2.75
N GLY A 323 -1.38 -3.10 -1.71
CA GLY A 323 -2.38 -2.38 -0.90
C GLY A 323 -1.81 -1.18 -0.16
N VAL A 324 -0.59 -1.31 0.40
CA VAL A 324 0.05 -0.21 1.16
C VAL A 324 0.42 0.95 0.23
N PRO A 325 1.11 0.75 -0.90
CA PRO A 325 1.44 1.86 -1.81
C PRO A 325 0.22 2.46 -2.51
N LEU A 326 -0.83 1.68 -2.78
CA LEU A 326 -2.10 2.22 -3.29
C LEU A 326 -2.72 3.21 -2.29
N LEU A 327 -2.78 2.85 -1.01
CA LEU A 327 -3.40 3.71 0.01
C LEU A 327 -2.61 5.00 0.27
N VAL A 328 -1.27 4.92 0.29
CA VAL A 328 -0.42 6.13 0.34
C VAL A 328 -0.53 6.93 -0.97
N GLY A 329 -0.62 6.24 -2.10
CA GLY A 329 -0.73 6.85 -3.42
C GLY A 329 -2.01 7.65 -3.61
N VAL A 330 -3.15 7.14 -3.15
CA VAL A 330 -4.43 7.89 -3.17
C VAL A 330 -4.31 9.18 -2.37
N TRP A 331 -3.66 9.15 -1.21
CA TRP A 331 -3.42 10.36 -0.42
C TRP A 331 -2.55 11.38 -1.18
N LEU A 332 -1.44 10.95 -1.77
CA LEU A 332 -0.53 11.82 -2.54
C LEU A 332 -1.24 12.48 -3.73
N VAL A 333 -2.02 11.71 -4.48
CA VAL A 333 -2.83 12.20 -5.61
C VAL A 333 -3.76 13.32 -5.18
N VAL A 334 -4.36 13.19 -4.00
CA VAL A 334 -5.38 14.13 -3.51
C VAL A 334 -4.79 15.37 -2.90
N ASP A 335 -3.61 15.27 -2.30
CA ASP A 335 -2.85 16.43 -1.85
C ASP A 335 -2.37 17.26 -3.05
N LEU A 336 -1.79 16.61 -4.06
CA LEU A 336 -1.31 17.27 -5.28
C LEU A 336 -2.45 17.89 -6.11
N ALA A 337 -3.65 17.31 -6.09
CA ALA A 337 -4.82 17.92 -6.72
C ALA A 337 -5.20 19.28 -6.12
N ARG A 338 -4.80 19.57 -4.87
CA ARG A 338 -5.25 20.73 -4.10
C ARG A 338 -4.21 21.84 -4.02
N THR A 339 -2.94 21.47 -3.95
CA THR A 339 -1.85 22.42 -3.60
C THR A 339 -1.38 23.28 -4.76
N THR A 340 -1.74 22.96 -6.01
CA THR A 340 -0.98 23.46 -7.17
C THR A 340 -1.53 24.69 -7.89
N GLY A 341 -2.57 25.38 -7.40
CA GLY A 341 -2.92 26.75 -7.82
C GLY A 341 -2.79 27.10 -9.32
N GLY A 342 -3.17 26.19 -10.23
CA GLY A 342 -3.07 26.37 -11.69
C GLY A 342 -2.07 25.46 -12.45
N ARG A 343 -1.20 24.67 -11.80
CA ARG A 343 -0.29 23.70 -12.46
C ARG A 343 -0.37 22.30 -11.84
N SER A 344 -1.44 21.57 -12.16
CA SER A 344 -1.78 20.29 -11.53
C SER A 344 -0.75 19.18 -11.79
N LEU A 345 0.05 18.82 -10.77
CA LEU A 345 0.92 17.64 -10.79
C LEU A 345 0.14 16.31 -10.70
N LEU A 346 -1.19 16.39 -10.70
CA LEU A 346 -2.10 15.25 -10.59
C LEU A 346 -1.86 14.17 -11.66
N PRO A 347 -1.73 14.49 -12.96
CA PRO A 347 -1.52 13.45 -13.95
C PRO A 347 -0.15 12.77 -13.81
N VAL A 348 0.87 13.49 -13.33
CA VAL A 348 2.19 12.92 -13.01
C VAL A 348 2.06 11.93 -11.86
N ALA A 349 1.39 12.30 -10.77
CA ALA A 349 1.16 11.40 -9.64
C ALA A 349 0.38 10.14 -10.03
N VAL A 350 -0.69 10.30 -10.79
CA VAL A 350 -1.50 9.19 -11.32
C VAL A 350 -0.66 8.30 -12.24
N GLY A 351 0.19 8.87 -13.10
CA GLY A 351 1.07 8.13 -13.98
C GLY A 351 2.16 7.35 -13.24
N LEU A 352 2.78 7.93 -12.21
CA LEU A 352 3.79 7.27 -11.38
C LEU A 352 3.21 6.10 -10.60
N LEU A 353 2.13 6.34 -9.86
CA LEU A 353 1.48 5.33 -9.03
C LEU A 353 0.81 4.26 -9.88
N GLY A 354 0.18 4.66 -10.98
CA GLY A 354 -0.43 3.76 -11.94
C GLY A 354 0.58 2.86 -12.63
N SER A 355 1.72 3.40 -13.08
CA SER A 355 2.82 2.60 -13.65
C SER A 355 3.41 1.62 -12.64
N TRP A 356 3.63 2.08 -11.41
CA TRP A 356 4.07 1.23 -10.30
C TRP A 356 3.08 0.08 -10.02
N PHE A 357 1.77 0.35 -10.09
CA PHE A 357 0.75 -0.68 -9.92
C PHE A 357 0.71 -1.66 -11.10
N VAL A 358 0.72 -1.15 -12.34
CA VAL A 358 0.66 -1.95 -13.57
C VAL A 358 1.84 -2.92 -13.66
N GLY A 359 3.05 -2.45 -13.36
CA GLY A 359 4.24 -3.29 -13.32
C GLY A 359 4.37 -4.15 -12.05
N GLY A 360 3.78 -3.74 -10.93
CA GLY A 360 3.87 -4.49 -9.67
C GLY A 360 2.89 -5.65 -9.52
N CYS A 361 1.84 -5.69 -10.35
CA CYS A 361 0.66 -6.50 -10.05
C CYS A 361 0.85 -8.01 -10.24
N LEU A 362 1.31 -8.45 -11.42
CA LEU A 362 1.45 -9.88 -11.76
C LEU A 362 2.88 -10.29 -12.11
N THR A 363 3.80 -9.33 -12.13
CA THR A 363 5.10 -9.45 -12.81
C THR A 363 6.30 -9.40 -11.87
N LEU A 364 6.08 -9.18 -10.58
CA LEU A 364 7.14 -8.92 -9.60
C LEU A 364 7.67 -10.20 -8.90
N ASN A 365 7.02 -11.35 -9.10
CA ASN A 365 7.49 -12.65 -8.60
C ASN A 365 7.14 -13.85 -9.51
N PRO A 366 7.42 -13.79 -10.83
CA PRO A 366 6.94 -14.78 -11.80
C PRO A 366 7.29 -16.24 -11.46
N LEU A 367 8.54 -16.53 -11.08
CA LEU A 367 8.96 -17.89 -10.71
C LEU A 367 8.44 -18.33 -9.34
N GLY A 368 8.40 -17.40 -8.38
CA GLY A 368 7.89 -17.67 -7.05
C GLY A 368 6.38 -17.92 -7.03
N ASP A 369 5.64 -17.20 -7.88
CA ASP A 369 4.21 -17.40 -8.08
C ASP A 369 3.89 -18.77 -8.67
N ASP A 370 4.84 -19.37 -9.38
CA ASP A 370 4.74 -20.71 -9.92
C ASP A 370 4.84 -21.81 -8.86
N GLY A 371 5.65 -21.59 -7.81
CA GLY A 371 5.68 -22.40 -6.59
C GLY A 371 5.83 -23.89 -6.87
N ALA A 372 4.94 -24.72 -6.31
CA ALA A 372 4.96 -26.17 -6.49
C ALA A 372 4.80 -26.65 -7.96
N ALA A 373 4.28 -25.80 -8.85
CA ALA A 373 4.15 -26.11 -10.27
C ALA A 373 5.37 -25.65 -11.09
N LEU A 374 6.36 -25.01 -10.47
CA LEU A 374 7.56 -24.55 -11.15
C LEU A 374 8.32 -25.70 -11.81
N PRO A 375 8.54 -26.87 -11.18
CA PRO A 375 9.24 -27.97 -11.85
C PRO A 375 8.56 -28.41 -13.14
N ALA A 376 7.24 -28.57 -13.10
CA ALA A 376 6.45 -28.90 -14.29
C ALA A 376 6.45 -27.78 -15.34
N THR A 377 6.58 -26.52 -14.93
CA THR A 377 6.59 -25.38 -15.87
C THR A 377 7.92 -25.28 -16.59
N VAL A 378 9.03 -25.44 -15.86
CA VAL A 378 10.40 -25.44 -16.43
C VAL A 378 10.65 -26.69 -17.29
N ALA A 379 10.04 -27.83 -16.94
CA ALA A 379 10.12 -29.06 -17.73
C ALA A 379 9.16 -29.09 -18.95
N SER A 380 8.23 -28.13 -19.04
CA SER A 380 7.30 -28.05 -20.16
C SER A 380 7.98 -27.45 -21.40
N PRO A 381 7.44 -27.67 -22.63
CA PRO A 381 7.99 -27.08 -23.85
C PRO A 381 7.75 -25.56 -23.98
N VAL A 382 7.39 -24.89 -22.88
CA VAL A 382 7.15 -23.44 -22.85
C VAL A 382 8.50 -22.72 -22.82
N ASP A 383 8.73 -21.84 -23.79
CA ASP A 383 9.94 -21.02 -23.81
C ASP A 383 9.78 -19.77 -22.93
N GLY A 384 10.90 -19.07 -22.68
CA GLY A 384 10.90 -17.84 -21.89
C GLY A 384 10.08 -16.72 -22.49
N HIS A 385 9.92 -16.65 -23.82
CA HIS A 385 9.07 -15.64 -24.45
C HIS A 385 7.60 -15.88 -24.12
N GLN A 386 7.16 -17.12 -24.16
CA GLN A 386 5.79 -17.53 -23.85
C GLN A 386 5.49 -17.38 -22.35
N PHE A 387 6.43 -17.75 -21.49
CA PHE A 387 6.28 -17.63 -20.04
C PHE A 387 6.27 -16.15 -19.58
N VAL A 388 7.29 -15.39 -19.97
CA VAL A 388 7.44 -13.99 -19.56
C VAL A 388 6.37 -13.13 -20.23
N GLY A 389 6.13 -13.33 -21.53
CA GLY A 389 5.07 -12.65 -22.27
C GLY A 389 3.69 -12.95 -21.73
N GLY A 390 3.42 -14.22 -21.36
CA GLY A 390 2.14 -14.61 -20.77
C GLY A 390 1.92 -13.99 -19.40
N THR A 391 2.98 -13.88 -18.60
CA THR A 391 2.92 -13.22 -17.29
C THR A 391 2.68 -11.72 -17.41
N ALA A 392 3.30 -11.07 -18.40
CA ALA A 392 3.11 -9.64 -18.69
C ALA A 392 1.75 -9.33 -19.34
N LEU A 393 1.13 -10.31 -20.00
CA LEU A 393 0.06 -10.07 -20.97
C LEU A 393 -1.09 -9.24 -20.42
N VAL A 394 -1.59 -9.57 -19.23
CA VAL A 394 -2.74 -8.88 -18.65
C VAL A 394 -2.39 -7.45 -18.21
N SER A 395 -1.21 -7.25 -17.62
CA SER A 395 -0.71 -5.91 -17.33
C SER A 395 -0.55 -5.08 -18.59
N ALA A 396 -0.12 -5.69 -19.70
CA ALA A 396 0.08 -5.00 -20.98
C ALA A 396 -1.23 -4.67 -21.70
N ILE A 397 -2.19 -5.60 -21.81
CA ILE A 397 -3.42 -5.38 -22.61
C ILE A 397 -4.55 -4.71 -21.83
N VAL A 398 -4.51 -4.75 -20.50
CA VAL A 398 -5.52 -4.11 -19.64
C VAL A 398 -4.89 -2.97 -18.85
N GLY A 399 -3.80 -3.24 -18.13
CA GLY A 399 -3.18 -2.28 -17.23
C GLY A 399 -2.68 -1.02 -17.94
N VAL A 400 -1.87 -1.17 -18.99
CA VAL A 400 -1.30 -0.04 -19.74
C VAL A 400 -2.39 0.80 -20.43
N PRO A 401 -3.37 0.24 -21.17
CA PRO A 401 -4.43 1.04 -21.76
C PRO A 401 -5.28 1.81 -20.75
N VAL A 402 -5.64 1.20 -19.62
CA VAL A 402 -6.39 1.88 -18.55
C VAL A 402 -5.55 3.02 -17.96
N LEU A 403 -4.25 2.80 -17.76
CA LEU A 403 -3.33 3.83 -17.29
C LEU A 403 -3.24 5.01 -18.26
N VAL A 404 -3.02 4.74 -19.55
CA VAL A 404 -2.95 5.77 -20.61
C VAL A 404 -4.26 6.54 -20.68
N ALA A 405 -5.41 5.86 -20.67
CA ALA A 405 -6.72 6.51 -20.69
C ALA A 405 -6.94 7.40 -19.46
N THR A 406 -6.56 6.92 -18.27
CA THR A 406 -6.71 7.67 -17.02
C THR A 406 -5.79 8.89 -17.00
N VAL A 407 -4.49 8.72 -17.28
CA VAL A 407 -3.54 9.85 -17.31
C VAL A 407 -3.91 10.82 -18.42
N GLY A 408 -4.32 10.34 -19.59
CA GLY A 408 -4.78 11.16 -20.70
C GLY A 408 -6.01 12.01 -20.33
N ALA A 409 -7.02 11.40 -19.70
CA ALA A 409 -8.22 12.12 -19.25
C ALA A 409 -7.90 13.18 -18.19
N VAL A 410 -7.10 12.82 -17.18
CA VAL A 410 -6.68 13.75 -16.12
C VAL A 410 -5.82 14.88 -16.72
N SER A 411 -4.90 14.56 -17.63
CA SER A 411 -4.02 15.56 -18.27
C SER A 411 -4.79 16.49 -19.20
N ALA A 412 -5.76 15.98 -19.96
CA ALA A 412 -6.59 16.80 -20.84
C ALA A 412 -7.45 17.82 -20.06
N ALA A 413 -7.81 17.48 -18.81
CA ALA A 413 -8.51 18.39 -17.91
C ALA A 413 -7.60 19.45 -17.27
N THR A 414 -6.27 19.25 -17.25
CA THR A 414 -5.34 20.09 -16.48
C THR A 414 -4.26 20.78 -17.30
N TYR A 415 -3.99 20.33 -18.53
CA TYR A 415 -2.89 20.80 -19.37
C TYR A 415 -3.34 21.03 -20.82
N ALA A 416 -2.56 21.86 -21.54
CA ALA A 416 -2.72 22.02 -22.98
C ALA A 416 -2.46 20.70 -23.73
N LEU A 417 -3.11 20.54 -24.89
CA LEU A 417 -3.13 19.30 -25.66
C LEU A 417 -1.75 18.65 -25.88
N PRO A 418 -0.66 19.38 -26.24
CA PRO A 418 0.64 18.76 -26.44
C PRO A 418 1.19 18.09 -25.17
N ILE A 419 1.08 18.76 -24.02
CA ILE A 419 1.54 18.23 -22.74
C ILE A 419 0.65 17.06 -22.31
N ALA A 420 -0.67 17.16 -22.52
CA ALA A 420 -1.58 16.07 -22.21
C ALA A 420 -1.29 14.79 -23.02
N VAL A 421 -1.01 14.93 -24.32
CA VAL A 421 -0.57 13.82 -25.18
C VAL A 421 0.79 13.30 -24.73
N GLY A 422 1.76 14.18 -24.43
CA GLY A 422 3.07 13.79 -23.94
C GLY A 422 3.01 12.97 -22.65
N LEU A 423 2.17 13.38 -21.69
CA LEU A 423 1.95 12.67 -20.43
C LEU A 423 1.24 11.32 -20.63
N ALA A 424 0.27 11.25 -21.54
CA ALA A 424 -0.40 9.99 -21.89
C ALA A 424 0.58 8.99 -22.54
N LEU A 425 1.42 9.45 -23.47
CA LEU A 425 2.46 8.63 -24.10
C LEU A 425 3.52 8.18 -23.09
N TRP A 426 3.98 9.09 -22.24
CA TRP A 426 4.88 8.76 -21.14
C TRP A 426 4.29 7.72 -20.21
N ALA A 427 3.04 7.86 -19.77
CA ALA A 427 2.40 6.86 -18.91
C ALA A 427 2.32 5.47 -19.58
N GLY A 428 2.09 5.42 -20.89
CA GLY A 428 2.09 4.17 -21.65
C GLY A 428 3.46 3.50 -21.71
N VAL A 429 4.49 4.27 -22.04
CA VAL A 429 5.88 3.78 -22.11
C VAL A 429 6.41 3.43 -20.73
N HIS A 430 6.21 4.29 -19.74
CA HIS A 430 6.62 4.09 -18.35
C HIS A 430 5.92 2.87 -17.73
N GLY A 431 4.60 2.71 -17.93
CA GLY A 431 3.87 1.54 -17.47
C GLY A 431 4.36 0.23 -18.12
N SER A 432 4.69 0.27 -19.41
CA SER A 432 5.28 -0.87 -20.13
C SER A 432 6.71 -1.18 -19.66
N ALA A 433 7.52 -0.16 -19.40
CA ALA A 433 8.86 -0.31 -18.85
C ALA A 433 8.81 -0.88 -17.43
N ALA A 434 7.87 -0.42 -16.60
CA ALA A 434 7.63 -0.94 -15.26
C ALA A 434 7.31 -2.44 -15.27
N ILE A 435 6.54 -2.94 -16.25
CA ILE A 435 6.32 -4.39 -16.45
C ILE A 435 7.64 -5.13 -16.69
N GLY A 436 8.47 -4.63 -17.64
CA GLY A 436 9.76 -5.23 -17.96
C GLY A 436 10.72 -5.25 -16.77
N ILE A 437 10.83 -4.12 -16.05
CA ILE A 437 11.67 -3.96 -14.86
C ILE A 437 11.22 -4.91 -13.74
N ALA A 438 9.90 -5.00 -13.47
CA ALA A 438 9.36 -5.91 -12.48
C ALA A 438 9.68 -7.37 -12.81
N LEU A 439 9.51 -7.78 -14.07
CA LEU A 439 9.87 -9.12 -14.54
C LEU A 439 11.35 -9.41 -14.32
N ALA A 440 12.24 -8.51 -14.74
CA ALA A 440 13.68 -8.72 -14.57
C ALA A 440 14.07 -8.86 -13.10
N LEU A 441 13.57 -7.98 -12.23
CA LEU A 441 13.86 -8.02 -10.80
C LEU A 441 13.23 -9.24 -10.10
N GLY A 442 12.00 -9.58 -10.46
CA GLY A 442 11.30 -10.76 -9.95
C GLY A 442 11.95 -12.09 -10.36
N MET A 443 12.53 -12.15 -11.57
CA MET A 443 13.32 -13.28 -12.05
C MET A 443 14.74 -13.33 -11.43
N ARG A 444 15.29 -12.17 -11.04
CA ARG A 444 16.63 -12.06 -10.43
C ARG A 444 16.60 -12.37 -8.93
N PHE A 445 15.56 -11.93 -8.24
CA PHE A 445 15.33 -12.17 -6.82
C PHE A 445 14.02 -12.95 -6.59
N PRO A 446 13.89 -14.14 -7.21
CA PRO A 446 12.68 -14.93 -7.08
C PRO A 446 12.54 -15.38 -5.64
N ARG A 447 11.30 -15.35 -5.14
CA ARG A 447 11.01 -15.87 -3.81
C ARG A 447 10.23 -17.16 -3.97
N PHE A 448 10.87 -18.30 -3.70
CA PHE A 448 10.22 -19.63 -3.78
C PHE A 448 9.59 -20.06 -2.45
N GLY A 449 10.22 -19.65 -1.34
CA GLY A 449 9.75 -19.96 -0.01
C GLY A 449 8.47 -19.20 0.29
N ALA A 450 7.39 -19.95 0.53
CA ALA A 450 6.25 -19.39 1.21
C ALA A 450 6.71 -18.88 2.57
N ILE A 451 6.49 -17.60 2.84
CA ILE A 451 6.46 -17.17 4.22
C ILE A 451 5.17 -17.75 4.76
N ARG A 452 5.25 -18.52 5.85
CA ARG A 452 4.10 -18.69 6.74
C ARG A 452 3.77 -17.30 7.26
N VAL A 453 2.90 -16.59 6.55
CA VAL A 453 2.24 -15.40 7.09
C VAL A 453 1.38 -15.87 8.26
N SER A 454 0.86 -17.10 8.17
CA SER A 454 0.41 -17.82 9.35
C SER A 454 0.26 -19.35 9.22
N ARG A 455 -0.27 -20.03 10.26
CA ARG A 455 -0.34 -21.51 10.39
C ARG A 455 -1.12 -22.19 9.27
N ARG A 456 -2.16 -21.54 8.73
CA ARG A 456 -2.99 -22.01 7.60
C ARG A 456 -2.73 -21.26 6.30
N ARG A 457 -1.77 -20.32 6.26
CA ARG A 457 -1.55 -19.47 5.08
C ARG A 457 -0.08 -19.24 4.76
N ASN A 458 0.33 -19.94 3.71
CA ASN A 458 1.58 -19.76 3.01
C ASN A 458 1.36 -18.71 1.92
N VAL A 459 1.99 -17.54 2.06
CA VAL A 459 2.01 -16.54 1.00
C VAL A 459 3.43 -16.49 0.46
N VAL A 460 3.55 -16.42 -0.86
CA VAL A 460 4.81 -16.20 -1.53
C VAL A 460 4.81 -14.75 -2.04
N PRO A 461 4.89 -13.74 -1.15
CA PRO A 461 4.95 -12.36 -1.62
C PRO A 461 6.26 -12.18 -2.41
N PRO A 462 6.34 -11.17 -3.29
CA PRO A 462 7.61 -10.84 -3.92
C PRO A 462 8.71 -10.60 -2.88
N SER A 463 9.97 -10.80 -3.28
CA SER A 463 11.09 -10.52 -2.37
C SER A 463 11.11 -9.04 -2.01
N LEU A 464 11.47 -8.72 -0.76
CA LEU A 464 11.56 -7.32 -0.33
C LEU A 464 12.59 -6.56 -1.16
N SER A 465 13.67 -7.24 -1.59
CA SER A 465 14.66 -6.75 -2.55
C SER A 465 14.04 -6.38 -3.88
N ALA A 466 13.25 -7.28 -4.49
CA ALA A 466 12.57 -6.98 -5.74
C ALA A 466 11.64 -5.77 -5.58
N ILE A 467 10.82 -5.71 -4.53
CA ILE A 467 9.89 -4.60 -4.28
C ILE A 467 10.64 -3.28 -4.08
N ALA A 468 11.70 -3.26 -3.25
CA ALA A 468 12.43 -2.05 -2.93
C ALA A 468 13.18 -1.49 -4.15
N ILE A 469 13.93 -2.34 -4.86
CA ILE A 469 14.67 -1.93 -6.07
C ILE A 469 13.69 -1.53 -7.17
N TYR A 470 12.60 -2.28 -7.35
CA TYR A 470 11.54 -1.95 -8.30
C TYR A 470 10.96 -0.56 -8.00
N SER A 471 10.59 -0.30 -6.75
CA SER A 471 10.00 0.98 -6.35
C SER A 471 10.96 2.12 -6.57
N MET A 472 12.22 1.96 -6.19
CA MET A 472 13.26 2.98 -6.41
C MET A 472 13.44 3.26 -7.90
N VAL A 473 13.68 2.23 -8.72
CA VAL A 473 13.95 2.40 -10.15
C VAL A 473 12.75 2.99 -10.89
N VAL A 474 11.54 2.44 -10.68
CA VAL A 474 10.34 2.91 -11.38
C VAL A 474 9.97 4.32 -10.96
N LEU A 475 9.99 4.64 -9.66
CA LEU A 475 9.65 5.99 -9.23
C LEU A 475 10.70 7.01 -9.71
N SER A 476 11.99 6.72 -9.60
CA SER A 476 13.04 7.63 -10.08
C SER A 476 12.99 7.84 -11.59
N LEU A 477 12.87 6.76 -12.38
CA LEU A 477 12.79 6.84 -13.83
C LEU A 477 11.52 7.59 -14.25
N GLY A 478 10.39 7.29 -13.61
CA GLY A 478 9.12 7.98 -13.87
C GLY A 478 9.21 9.47 -13.54
N THR A 479 9.82 9.87 -12.42
CA THR A 479 9.98 11.28 -12.06
C THR A 479 10.83 12.01 -13.09
N LEU A 480 11.96 11.44 -13.51
CA LEU A 480 12.80 12.01 -14.57
C LEU A 480 12.04 12.15 -15.89
N GLY A 481 11.26 11.13 -16.28
CA GLY A 481 10.44 11.16 -17.48
C GLY A 481 9.34 12.21 -17.46
N SER A 482 8.65 12.32 -16.32
CA SER A 482 7.66 13.39 -16.14
C SER A 482 8.30 14.78 -16.20
N GLY A 483 9.54 14.93 -15.72
CA GLY A 483 10.35 16.14 -15.87
C GLY A 483 10.73 16.42 -17.33
N ALA A 484 11.05 15.41 -18.12
CA ALA A 484 11.31 15.57 -19.55
C ALA A 484 10.07 16.07 -20.31
N VAL A 485 8.87 15.64 -19.90
CA VAL A 485 7.59 16.05 -20.51
C VAL A 485 7.12 17.43 -20.02
N VAL A 486 7.19 17.71 -18.72
CA VAL A 486 6.62 18.94 -18.13
C VAL A 486 7.69 20.03 -17.97
N GLY A 487 8.88 19.66 -17.50
CA GLY A 487 9.95 20.59 -17.14
C GLY A 487 10.62 21.28 -18.33
N SER A 488 10.77 20.59 -19.46
CA SER A 488 11.42 21.17 -20.65
C SER A 488 10.63 22.35 -21.25
N ARG A 489 9.30 22.32 -21.21
CA ARG A 489 8.43 23.45 -21.62
C ARG A 489 8.51 24.63 -20.65
N LEU A 490 8.62 24.35 -19.35
CA LEU A 490 8.77 25.39 -18.33
C LEU A 490 10.11 26.14 -18.45
N LEU A 491 11.15 25.48 -18.96
CA LEU A 491 12.49 26.05 -19.12
C LEU A 491 12.70 26.76 -20.46
N LEU A 492 12.07 26.28 -21.55
CA LEU A 492 12.36 26.73 -22.91
C LEU A 492 11.41 27.83 -23.44
N GLY A 493 10.30 28.13 -22.74
CA GLY A 493 9.31 29.13 -23.16
C GLY A 493 8.48 28.70 -24.38
N ASP A 494 7.72 29.64 -24.94
CA ASP A 494 6.80 29.38 -26.07
C ASP A 494 7.39 29.89 -27.40
N SER A 495 8.39 29.18 -27.93
CA SER A 495 8.92 29.38 -29.28
C SER A 495 8.82 28.10 -30.13
N ALA A 496 8.92 28.23 -31.45
CA ALA A 496 8.98 27.08 -32.35
C ALA A 496 10.19 26.17 -32.04
N VAL A 497 11.34 26.77 -31.76
CA VAL A 497 12.57 26.06 -31.34
C VAL A 497 12.37 25.34 -30.00
N ALA A 498 11.71 25.97 -29.04
CA ALA A 498 11.36 25.35 -27.76
C ALA A 498 10.40 24.17 -27.91
N THR A 499 9.45 24.26 -28.85
CA THR A 499 8.52 23.16 -29.14
C THR A 499 9.23 21.97 -29.78
N ILE A 500 10.18 22.21 -30.69
CA ILE A 500 11.02 21.17 -31.30
C ILE A 500 11.92 20.53 -30.24
N GLY A 501 12.58 21.34 -29.40
CA GLY A 501 13.43 20.87 -28.31
C GLY A 501 12.66 20.04 -27.27
N TRP A 502 11.44 20.48 -26.93
CA TRP A 502 10.52 19.72 -26.09
C TRP A 502 10.15 18.38 -26.71
N ALA A 503 9.73 18.36 -27.97
CA ALA A 503 9.34 17.13 -28.67
C ALA A 503 10.51 16.15 -28.77
N ALA A 504 11.72 16.64 -29.09
CA ALA A 504 12.93 15.85 -29.12
C ALA A 504 13.27 15.27 -27.74
N SER A 505 13.19 16.07 -26.68
CA SER A 505 13.41 15.62 -25.29
C SER A 505 12.43 14.49 -24.91
N VAL A 506 11.14 14.67 -25.20
CA VAL A 506 10.12 13.64 -24.95
C VAL A 506 10.43 12.38 -25.74
N LEU A 507 10.70 12.47 -27.05
CA LEU A 507 11.00 11.31 -27.89
C LEU A 507 12.26 10.56 -27.43
N VAL A 508 13.32 11.28 -27.11
CA VAL A 508 14.57 10.69 -26.58
C VAL A 508 14.28 9.96 -25.27
N TRP A 509 13.52 10.58 -24.36
CA TRP A 509 13.16 9.95 -23.09
C TRP A 509 12.34 8.67 -23.30
N LEU A 510 11.28 8.74 -24.12
CA LEU A 510 10.43 7.58 -24.42
C LEU A 510 11.23 6.45 -25.06
N ALA A 511 12.19 6.76 -25.95
CA ALA A 511 13.05 5.76 -26.58
C ALA A 511 14.01 5.11 -25.56
N LEU A 512 14.63 5.90 -24.69
CA LEU A 512 15.52 5.41 -23.64
C LEU A 512 14.76 4.51 -22.65
N GLU A 513 13.64 4.99 -22.14
CA GLU A 513 12.83 4.27 -21.16
C GLU A 513 12.20 2.99 -21.76
N GLY A 514 11.67 3.08 -22.98
CA GLY A 514 11.19 1.92 -23.73
C GLY A 514 12.30 0.90 -23.97
N GLY A 515 13.51 1.36 -24.31
CA GLY A 515 14.70 0.54 -24.47
C GLY A 515 15.11 -0.18 -23.18
N VAL A 516 15.10 0.52 -22.04
CA VAL A 516 15.36 -0.07 -20.71
C VAL A 516 14.30 -1.14 -20.39
N GLY A 517 13.02 -0.82 -20.57
CA GLY A 517 11.92 -1.75 -20.37
C GLY A 517 12.03 -3.03 -21.19
N TYR A 518 12.31 -2.87 -22.49
CA TYR A 518 12.52 -3.99 -23.41
C TYR A 518 13.78 -4.80 -23.07
N GLY A 519 14.87 -4.13 -22.69
CA GLY A 519 16.10 -4.77 -22.21
C GLY A 519 15.85 -5.63 -20.98
N CYS A 520 15.09 -5.12 -20.00
CA CYS A 520 14.68 -5.86 -18.81
C CYS A 520 13.78 -7.06 -19.17
N TYR A 521 12.82 -6.90 -20.09
CA TYR A 521 12.02 -8.02 -20.60
C TYR A 521 12.91 -9.11 -21.22
N ARG A 522 13.86 -8.74 -22.08
CA ARG A 522 14.80 -9.68 -22.71
C ARG A 522 15.68 -10.37 -21.67
N ALA A 523 16.11 -9.65 -20.64
CA ALA A 523 16.86 -10.23 -19.52
C ALA A 523 16.02 -11.27 -18.75
N ALA A 524 14.74 -10.99 -18.50
CA ALA A 524 13.81 -11.94 -17.88
C ALA A 524 13.63 -13.22 -18.73
N VAL A 525 13.44 -13.07 -20.04
CA VAL A 525 13.33 -14.20 -20.99
C VAL A 525 14.59 -15.08 -20.95
N ARG A 526 15.78 -14.45 -21.06
CA ARG A 526 17.06 -15.16 -20.98
C ARG A 526 17.24 -15.88 -19.63
N ARG A 527 16.79 -15.27 -18.55
CA ARG A 527 16.86 -15.85 -17.21
C ARG A 527 15.98 -17.08 -17.08
N PHE A 528 14.77 -17.07 -17.64
CA PHE A 528 13.88 -18.23 -17.67
C PHE A 528 14.50 -19.39 -18.45
N ASN A 529 14.99 -19.12 -19.67
CA ASN A 529 15.59 -20.16 -20.52
C ASN A 529 16.83 -20.83 -19.93
N ARG A 530 17.53 -20.14 -19.02
CA ARG A 530 18.73 -20.66 -18.32
C ARG A 530 18.41 -21.17 -16.92
N TYR A 531 17.13 -21.18 -16.53
CA TYR A 531 16.76 -21.55 -15.17
C TYR A 531 16.79 -23.07 -15.02
N THR A 532 17.64 -23.56 -14.11
CA THR A 532 17.73 -24.97 -13.72
C THR A 532 17.24 -25.12 -12.29
N LEU A 533 16.58 -26.24 -11.99
CA LEU A 533 16.22 -26.61 -10.62
C LEU A 533 17.48 -27.19 -9.97
N GLU A 534 17.91 -26.62 -8.85
CA GLU A 534 18.92 -27.19 -7.96
C GLU A 534 18.25 -28.07 -6.89
#